data_AF-A0A2M7T2X9-F1
#
_entry.id   AF-A0A2M7T2X9-F1
#
_cell.length_a   1.000
_cell.length_b   1.000
_cell.length_c   1.000
_cell.angle_alpha   90.00
_cell.angle_beta   90.00
_cell.angle_gamma   90.00
#
_symmetry.space_group_name_H-M   'P 1'
#
loop_
_entity.id
_entity.type
_entity.pdbx_description
1 polymer ?
#
loop_
_entity_poly.entity_id
_entity_poly.type
_entity_poly.pdbx_seq_one_letter_code
_entity_poly.pdbx_strand_id
1 'polypeptide(L)' 'MLNKIKSGNLSICIVGLGYVGLPLAMAFASKGIQVVGFDISQSKIASYKNGIDVTHEIGNEKLSQAKNGSIGFAVL' A
#
# COMPACT_ATOMS: atom_id res chain seq x y z
N MET A 1 -14.71 -17.01 4.42
CA MET A 1 -13.34 -16.47 4.37
C MET A 1 -12.45 -17.26 3.42
N LEU A 2 -12.21 -18.56 3.65
CA LEU A 2 -11.33 -19.41 2.82
C LEU A 2 -11.67 -19.42 1.32
N ASN A 3 -12.95 -19.47 0.95
CA ASN A 3 -13.35 -19.46 -0.47
C ASN A 3 -12.97 -18.15 -1.18
N LYS A 4 -13.05 -17.00 -0.48
CA LYS A 4 -12.61 -15.72 -1.05
C LYS A 4 -11.08 -15.71 -1.24
N ILE A 5 -10.32 -16.27 -0.30
CA ILE A 5 -8.86 -16.42 -0.40
C ILE A 5 -8.50 -17.28 -1.61
N LYS A 6 -9.16 -18.42 -1.79
CA LYS A 6 -8.95 -19.32 -2.94
C LYS A 6 -9.32 -18.68 -4.29
N SER A 7 -10.34 -17.82 -4.30
CA SER A 7 -10.81 -17.15 -5.52
C SER A 7 -9.97 -15.96 -5.97
N GLY A 8 -9.03 -15.47 -5.15
CA GLY A 8 -8.27 -14.24 -5.44
C GLY A 8 -9.06 -12.94 -5.27
N ASN A 9 -10.38 -12.99 -5.05
CA ASN A 9 -11.22 -11.83 -4.77
C ASN A 9 -11.16 -11.40 -3.29
N LEU A 10 -9.96 -11.04 -2.83
CA LEU A 10 -9.75 -10.40 -1.53
C LEU A 10 -9.13 -9.02 -1.72
N SER A 11 -9.60 -8.07 -0.91
CA SER A 11 -8.89 -6.83 -0.64
C SER A 11 -8.08 -7.01 0.65
N ILE A 12 -6.86 -6.48 0.66
CA ILE A 12 -5.96 -6.54 1.81
C ILE A 12 -5.92 -5.16 2.47
N CYS A 13 -6.04 -5.14 3.79
CA CYS A 13 -5.79 -3.96 4.60
C CYS A 13 -4.44 -4.13 5.31
N ILE A 14 -3.57 -3.13 5.22
CA ILE A 14 -2.31 -3.10 5.97
C ILE A 14 -2.33 -1.88 6.88
N VAL A 15 -2.19 -2.09 8.17
CA VAL A 15 -2.12 -1.01 9.18
C VAL A 15 -0.67 -0.83 9.62
N GLY A 16 -0.17 0.39 9.49
CA GLY A 16 1.23 0.76 9.65
C GLY A 16 1.97 0.71 8.32
N LEU A 17 2.34 1.89 7.80
CA LEU A 17 3.11 2.07 6.58
C LEU A 17 4.49 2.62 6.95
N GLY A 18 5.26 1.79 7.63
CA GLY A 18 6.68 2.03 7.89
C GLY A 18 7.55 1.10 7.06
N TYR A 19 8.74 0.81 7.58
CA TYR A 19 9.75 -0.05 6.96
C TYR A 19 9.20 -1.39 6.43
N VAL A 20 8.34 -2.08 7.18
CA VAL A 20 7.78 -3.38 6.74
C VAL A 20 6.49 -3.20 5.93
N GLY A 21 5.58 -2.36 6.43
CA GLY A 21 4.22 -2.30 5.92
C GLY A 21 4.11 -1.70 4.52
N LEU A 22 4.91 -0.68 4.21
CA LEU A 22 4.88 -0.07 2.87
C LEU A 22 5.42 -1.04 1.79
N PRO A 23 6.60 -1.68 1.95
CA PRO A 23 7.03 -2.73 1.02
C PRO A 23 6.05 -3.89 0.90
N LEU A 24 5.41 -4.32 1.99
CA LEU A 24 4.43 -5.40 1.96
C LEU A 24 3.18 -5.01 1.16
N ALA A 25 2.67 -3.79 1.36
CA ALA A 25 1.52 -3.26 0.61
C ALA A 25 1.82 -3.23 -0.89
N MET A 26 3.02 -2.77 -1.25
CA MET A 26 3.50 -2.73 -2.62
C MET A 26 3.67 -4.13 -3.22
N ALA A 27 4.18 -5.10 -2.46
CA ALA A 27 4.33 -6.47 -2.93
C ALA A 27 2.99 -7.08 -3.33
N PHE A 28 1.93 -6.91 -2.53
CA PHE A 28 0.60 -7.37 -2.89
C PHE A 28 -0.01 -6.58 -4.06
N ALA A 29 0.12 -5.25 -4.05
CA ALA A 29 -0.40 -4.41 -5.13
C ALA A 29 0.26 -4.73 -6.48
N SER A 30 1.55 -5.05 -6.49
CA SER A 30 2.30 -5.47 -7.69
C SER A 30 1.80 -6.78 -8.31
N LYS A 31 1.03 -7.58 -7.54
CA LYS A 31 0.36 -8.80 -8.00
C LYS A 31 -1.09 -8.56 -8.43
N GLY A 32 -1.53 -7.30 -8.50
CA GLY A 32 -2.89 -6.92 -8.88
C GLY A 32 -3.93 -7.11 -7.77
N ILE A 33 -3.50 -7.37 -6.54
CA ILE A 33 -4.40 -7.47 -5.39
C ILE A 33 -4.75 -6.05 -4.94
N GLN A 34 -6.03 -5.79 -4.67
CA GLN A 34 -6.43 -4.50 -4.11
C GLN A 34 -5.95 -4.37 -2.67
N VAL A 35 -5.20 -3.30 -2.40
CA VAL A 35 -4.63 -3.00 -1.09
C VAL A 35 -5.08 -1.61 -0.63
N VAL A 36 -5.46 -1.50 0.64
CA VAL A 36 -5.57 -0.21 1.33
C VAL A 36 -4.56 -0.19 2.47
N GLY A 37 -3.61 0.74 2.37
CA GLY A 37 -2.63 1.02 3.41
C GLY A 37 -3.14 2.12 4.36
N PHE A 38 -3.11 1.85 5.66
CA PHE A 38 -3.45 2.80 6.72
C PHE A 38 -2.23 3.15 7.55
N ASP A 39 -2.12 4.41 7.94
CA ASP A 39 -1.13 4.86 8.93
C ASP A 39 -1.71 6.01 9.76
N ILE A 40 -1.29 6.12 11.02
CA ILE A 40 -1.72 7.22 11.91
C ILE A 40 -1.14 8.57 11.48
N SER A 41 -0.02 8.56 10.74
CA SER A 41 0.66 9.77 10.33
C SER A 41 0.05 10.36 9.07
N GLN A 42 -0.71 11.43 9.23
CA GLN A 42 -1.29 12.19 8.13
C GLN A 42 -0.23 12.69 7.12
N SER A 43 0.95 13.12 7.60
CA SER A 43 2.04 13.57 6.74
C SER A 43 2.60 12.44 5.87
N LYS A 44 2.79 11.23 6.41
CA LYS A 44 3.22 10.07 5.61
C LYS A 44 2.19 9.72 4.54
N ILE A 45 0.90 9.68 4.89
CA ILE A 45 -0.16 9.40 3.92
C ILE A 45 -0.20 10.45 2.81
N ALA A 46 -0.05 11.73 3.13
CA ALA A 46 0.02 12.79 2.13
C ALA A 46 1.23 12.62 1.20
N SER A 47 2.41 12.27 1.74
CA SER A 47 3.60 11.96 0.93
C SER A 47 3.36 10.77 0.00
N TYR A 48 2.77 9.68 0.49
CA TYR A 48 2.51 8.50 -0.32
C TYR A 48 1.49 8.74 -1.44
N LYS A 49 0.45 9.53 -1.18
CA LYS A 49 -0.50 9.99 -2.23
C LYS A 49 0.19 10.85 -3.29
N ASN A 50 1.23 11.57 -2.92
CA ASN A 50 2.06 12.33 -3.86
C ASN A 50 3.15 11.47 -4.53
N GLY A 51 3.33 10.21 -4.14
CA GLY A 51 4.34 9.32 -4.72
C GLY A 51 5.72 9.48 -4.08
N ILE A 52 5.79 10.10 -2.91
CA ILE A 52 7.02 10.32 -2.15
C ILE A 52 7.15 9.23 -1.08
N ASP A 53 8.17 8.39 -1.22
CA ASP A 53 8.52 7.38 -0.25
C ASP A 53 9.42 7.97 0.84
N VAL A 54 8.82 8.27 2.00
CA VAL A 54 9.52 8.77 3.18
C VAL A 54 10.21 7.69 4.01
N THR A 55 10.05 6.40 3.68
CA THR A 55 10.80 5.32 4.33
C THR A 55 12.08 4.97 3.57
N HIS A 56 12.18 5.38 2.30
CA HIS A 56 13.28 5.07 1.38
C HIS A 56 13.47 3.58 1.07
N GLU A 57 12.44 2.76 1.29
CA GLU A 57 12.51 1.31 1.14
C GLU A 57 12.16 0.82 -0.27
N ILE A 58 11.29 1.56 -0.96
CA ILE A 58 10.82 1.21 -2.31
C ILE A 58 11.23 2.25 -3.35
N GLY A 59 11.45 3.49 -2.92
CA GLY A 59 11.79 4.63 -3.75
C GLY A 59 10.57 5.31 -4.40
N ASN A 60 10.71 6.61 -4.66
CA ASN A 60 9.66 7.49 -5.16
C ASN A 60 9.08 7.04 -6.51
N GLU A 61 9.91 6.54 -7.42
CA GLU A 61 9.45 6.08 -8.73
C GLU A 61 8.47 4.91 -8.61
N LYS A 62 8.84 3.87 -7.84
CA LYS A 62 7.98 2.69 -7.66
C LYS A 62 6.67 3.07 -6.98
N LEU A 63 6.73 3.91 -5.95
CA LEU A 63 5.54 4.37 -5.25
C LEU A 63 4.62 5.21 -6.16
N SER A 64 5.21 6.11 -6.95
CA SER A 64 4.49 6.95 -7.92
C SER A 64 3.80 6.15 -9.01
N GLN A 65 4.39 5.04 -9.45
CA GLN A 65 3.75 4.14 -10.40
C GLN A 65 2.59 3.37 -9.75
N ALA A 66 2.80 2.86 -8.53
CA ALA A 66 1.84 2.00 -7.87
C ALA A 66 0.59 2.75 -7.36
N LYS A 67 0.71 4.01 -6.93
CA LYS A 67 -0.43 4.79 -6.40
C LYS A 67 -1.57 4.99 -7.40
N ASN A 68 -1.31 4.82 -8.69
CA ASN A 68 -2.32 4.87 -9.76
C ASN A 68 -2.91 3.50 -10.09
N GLY A 69 -2.46 2.44 -9.42
CA GLY A 69 -2.85 1.05 -9.63
C GLY A 69 -3.68 0.50 -8.48
N SER A 70 -3.28 -0.67 -7.97
CA SER A 70 -4.09 -1.46 -7.02
C SER A 70 -3.88 -1.10 -5.54
N ILE A 71 -3.28 0.07 -5.22
CA ILE A 71 -3.04 0.50 -3.83
C ILE A 71 -3.64 1.88 -3.54
N GLY A 72 -4.39 1.98 -2.44
CA GLY A 72 -4.85 3.23 -1.85
C GLY A 72 -4.19 3.49 -0.49
N PHE A 73 -4.14 4.77 -0.09
CA PHE A 73 -3.57 5.21 1.18
C PHE A 73 -4.58 6.03 1.98
N ALA A 74 -4.74 5.72 3.27
CA ALA A 74 -5.67 6.38 4.17
C ALA A 74 -5.05 6.64 5.54
N VAL A 75 -5.53 7.66 6.23
CA VAL A 75 -5.20 7.87 7.64
C VAL A 75 -6.11 6.96 8.47
N LEU A 76 -5.58 6.38 9.54
CA LEU A 76 -6.37 5.58 10.49
C LEU A 76 -7.41 6.45 11.21
#